data_AF-A0A645B0Z3-F1
#
_entry.id   AF-A0A645B0Z3-F1
#
_cell.length_a   1.000
_cell.length_b   1.000
_cell.length_c   1.000
_cell.angle_alpha   90.00
_cell.angle_beta   90.00
_cell.angle_gamma   90.00
#
_symmetry.space_group_name_H-M   'P 1'
#
loop_
_entity.id
_entity.type
_entity.pdbx_description
1 polymer ?
#
loop_
_entity_poly.entity_id
_entity_poly.type
_entity_poly.pdbx_seq_one_letter_code
_entity_poly.pdbx_strand_id
1 'polypeptide(L)' 'MNNGAWFGKGGEGFMRINIAAPRTVIKEGLERIARAVACIEK' A
#
# COMPACT_ATOMS: atom_id res chain seq x y z
N MET A 1 4.54 -6.65 -1.85
CA MET A 1 3.91 -6.11 -0.62
C MET A 1 3.66 -7.28 0.30
N ASN A 2 3.85 -7.08 1.61
CA ASN A 2 3.60 -8.14 2.60
C ASN A 2 2.31 -7.80 3.36
N ASN A 3 1.46 -8.79 3.59
CA ASN A 3 0.23 -8.64 4.38
C ASN A 3 0.59 -8.26 5.83
N GLY A 4 -0.07 -7.24 6.36
CA GLY A 4 0.15 -6.75 7.71
C GLY A 4 -0.21 -7.75 8.81
N ALA A 5 -1.08 -8.72 8.53
CA ALA A 5 -1.44 -9.78 9.48
C ALA A 5 -0.22 -10.63 9.94
N TRP A 6 0.86 -10.64 9.15
CA TRP A 6 2.12 -11.28 9.54
C TRP A 6 2.78 -10.63 10.77
N PHE A 7 2.40 -9.39 11.10
CA PHE A 7 2.90 -8.64 12.26
C PHE A 7 1.96 -8.73 13.48
N GLY A 8 0.98 -9.64 13.44
CA GLY A 8 -0.01 -9.85 14.49
C GLY A 8 -1.30 -9.04 14.28
N LYS A 9 -2.20 -9.11 15.26
CA LYS A 9 -3.56 -8.54 15.18
C LYS A 9 -3.57 -7.04 14.84
N GLY A 10 -2.59 -6.28 15.32
CA GLY A 10 -2.48 -4.84 15.03
C GLY A 10 -2.17 -4.51 13.57
N GLY A 11 -1.72 -5.49 12.77
CA GLY A 11 -1.47 -5.32 11.34
C GLY A 11 -2.61 -5.80 10.43
N GLU A 12 -3.70 -6.33 10.98
CA GLU A 12 -4.88 -6.73 10.21
C GLU A 12 -5.47 -5.52 9.47
N GLY A 13 -5.80 -5.69 8.19
CA GLY A 13 -6.28 -4.60 7.32
C GLY A 13 -5.18 -3.68 6.78
N PHE A 14 -3.92 -3.87 7.17
CA PHE A 14 -2.77 -3.09 6.68
C PHE A 14 -1.87 -3.90 5.76
N MET A 15 -0.98 -3.20 5.06
CA MET A 15 0.10 -3.80 4.26
C MET A 15 1.42 -3.07 4.48
N ARG A 16 2.52 -3.82 4.44
CA ARG A 16 3.88 -3.28 4.50
C ARG A 16 4.35 -2.92 3.08
N ILE A 17 4.75 -1.67 2.91
CA ILE A 17 5.29 -1.13 1.65
C ILE A 17 6.80 -0.96 1.78
N ASN A 18 7.54 -1.29 0.71
CA ASN A 18 8.96 -0.97 0.61
C ASN A 18 9.13 0.39 -0.06
N ILE A 19 9.88 1.30 0.56
CA ILE A 19 10.20 2.62 0.03
C ILE A 19 11.63 2.74 -0.51
N ALA A 20 12.44 1.69 -0.40
CA ALA A 20 13.81 1.63 -0.94
C ALA A 20 13.78 1.33 -2.45
N ALA A 21 13.27 2.28 -3.23
CA ALA A 21 13.22 2.25 -4.69
C ALA A 21 13.32 3.68 -5.25
N PRO A 22 13.59 3.86 -6.56
CA PRO A 22 13.57 5.19 -7.18
C PRO A 22 12.24 5.90 -6.96
N ARG A 23 12.29 7.23 -6.80
CA ARG A 23 11.10 8.06 -6.53
C ARG A 23 10.01 7.92 -7.59
N THR A 24 10.39 7.68 -8.84
CA THR A 24 9.46 7.43 -9.96
C THR A 24 8.61 6.19 -9.71
N VAL A 25 9.22 5.09 -9.27
CA VAL A 25 8.54 3.82 -8.96
C VAL A 25 7.59 4.00 -7.78
N ILE A 26 8.03 4.69 -6.71
CA ILE A 26 7.18 4.97 -5.55
C ILE A 26 5.99 5.83 -5.95
N LYS A 27 6.21 6.88 -6.76
CA LYS A 27 5.14 7.76 -7.24
C LYS A 27 4.08 6.99 -8.03
N GLU A 28 4.49 6.18 -8.99
CA GLU A 28 3.55 5.37 -9.79
C GLU A 28 2.75 4.40 -8.91
N GLY A 29 3.42 3.70 -7.98
CA GLY A 29 2.77 2.78 -7.05
C GLY A 29 1.72 3.47 -6.18
N LEU A 30 2.05 4.63 -5.62
CA LEU A 30 1.11 5.42 -4.80
C LEU A 30 -0.07 5.94 -5.61
N GLU A 31 0.15 6.41 -6.84
CA GLU A 31 -0.93 6.85 -7.73
C GLU A 31 -1.91 5.72 -8.06
N ARG A 32 -1.42 4.49 -8.27
CA ARG A 32 -2.27 3.32 -8.49
C ARG A 32 -3.13 2.99 -7.26
N ILE A 33 -2.54 3.05 -6.06
CA ILE A 33 -3.26 2.82 -4.81
C ILE A 33 -4.33 3.91 -4.60
N ALA A 34 -3.98 5.18 -4.80
CA ALA A 34 -4.92 6.29 -4.66
C ALA A 34 -6.13 6.15 -5.60
N ARG A 35 -5.90 5.79 -6.87
CA ARG A 35 -6.99 5.52 -7.83
C ARG A 35 -7.88 4.36 -7.40
N ALA A 36 -7.31 3.28 -6.88
CA ALA A 36 -8.08 2.14 -6.40
C ALA A 36 -8.97 2.51 -5.20
N VAL A 37 -8.44 3.27 -4.24
CA VAL A 37 -9.21 3.75 -3.07
C VAL A 37 -10.34 4.67 -3.51
N ALA A 38 -10.06 5.65 -4.37
CA ALA A 38 -11.06 6.57 -4.90
C ALA A 38 -12.19 5.86 -5.69
N CYS A 39 -11.93 4.67 -6.25
CA CYS A 39 -12.95 3.88 -6.94
C CYS A 39 -13.87 3.11 -5.96
N ILE A 40 -13.40 2.82 -4.75
CA ILE A 40 -14.13 2.04 -3.73
C ILE A 40 -14.99 2.97 -2.87
N GLU A 41 -14.53 4.20 -2.62
CA GLU A 41 -15.31 5.25 -1.94
C GLU A 41 -16.37 5.82 -2.90
N LYS A 42 -17.57 5.20 -2.90
CA LYS A 42 -18.80 5.74 -3.47
C LYS A 42 -19.76 6.18 -2.37
#